data_AF-A0A061D321-F1
#
_entry.id   AF-A0A061D321-F1
#
_cell.length_a   1.000
_cell.length_b   1.000
_cell.length_c   1.000
_cell.angle_alpha   90.00
_cell.angle_beta   90.00
_cell.angle_gamma   90.00
#
_symmetry.space_group_name_H-M   'P 1'
#
loop_
_entity.id
_entity.type
_entity.pdbx_description
1 polymer ?
#
loop_
_entity_poly.entity_id
_entity_poly.type
_entity_poly.pdbx_seq_one_letter_code
_entity_poly.pdbx_strand_id
1 'polypeptide(L)'
;MQRKRGSSKKYTAKGRSRYVATEEEIIARNAEVAGSGSSEELTDEEAEESQPQVLRPPRRDEPENDDDDSSEEDSSDDSSSSEFEICNPNRSARPIEKTGVVELSRREREELQRQNFERQKMTLMAQGKLKSAQADLARLAEIRKQREAAMARKMEQMSLKGKD
;
A
#
# COMPACT_ATOMS: atom_id res chain seq x y z
N MET A 1 -5.54 -22.31 59.17
CA MET A 1 -4.73 -21.49 58.23
C MET A 1 -5.39 -21.52 56.85
N GLN A 2 -6.07 -20.45 56.45
CA GLN A 2 -6.73 -20.36 55.15
C GLN A 2 -5.70 -19.99 54.06
N ARG A 3 -5.51 -20.86 53.08
CA ARG A 3 -4.65 -20.59 51.91
C ARG A 3 -5.37 -19.61 50.98
N LYS A 4 -4.83 -18.39 50.84
CA LYS A 4 -5.27 -17.41 49.82
C LYS A 4 -4.99 -18.00 48.44
N ARG A 5 -6.05 -18.35 47.70
CA ARG A 5 -5.95 -18.78 46.30
C ARG A 5 -5.41 -17.61 45.47
N GLY A 6 -4.35 -17.87 44.70
CA GLY A 6 -3.63 -16.85 43.92
C GLY A 6 -4.55 -16.04 43.03
N SER A 7 -4.31 -14.74 42.96
CA SER A 7 -4.94 -13.83 41.99
C SER A 7 -4.61 -14.31 40.59
N SER A 8 -5.61 -14.85 39.89
CA SER A 8 -5.50 -15.18 38.47
C SER A 8 -5.40 -13.87 37.68
N LYS A 9 -4.16 -13.49 37.34
CA LYS A 9 -3.92 -12.44 36.34
C LYS A 9 -4.59 -12.89 35.05
N LYS A 10 -5.71 -12.26 34.71
CA LYS A 10 -6.40 -12.47 33.44
C LYS A 10 -5.41 -12.06 32.34
N TYR A 11 -4.99 -13.04 31.54
CA TYR A 11 -4.20 -12.79 30.34
C TYR A 11 -5.08 -11.97 29.39
N THR A 12 -4.97 -10.65 29.43
CA THR A 12 -5.52 -9.83 28.36
C THR A 12 -4.57 -10.02 27.20
N ALA A 13 -5.05 -10.60 26.11
CA ALA A 13 -4.33 -10.57 24.84
C ALA A 13 -4.21 -9.10 24.44
N LYS A 14 -3.17 -8.41 24.92
CA LYS A 14 -2.66 -7.19 24.33
C LYS A 14 -1.97 -7.60 23.03
N GLY A 15 -2.77 -8.17 22.13
CA GLY A 15 -2.41 -8.34 20.74
C GLY A 15 -2.18 -6.95 20.19
N ARG A 16 -1.01 -6.77 19.58
CA ARG A 16 -0.71 -5.65 18.71
C ARG A 16 -1.95 -5.38 17.85
N SER A 17 -2.40 -4.13 17.80
CA SER A 17 -3.53 -3.69 16.97
C SER A 17 -3.45 -4.43 15.63
N ARG A 18 -4.51 -5.15 15.26
CA ARG A 18 -4.54 -5.86 13.98
C ARG A 18 -4.49 -4.79 12.89
N TYR A 19 -3.30 -4.55 12.37
CA TYR A 19 -3.10 -3.66 11.25
C TYR A 19 -3.81 -4.28 10.04
N VAL A 20 -4.83 -3.59 9.54
CA VAL A 20 -5.48 -3.95 8.28
C VAL A 20 -4.76 -3.15 7.22
N ALA A 21 -4.02 -3.84 6.36
CA ALA A 21 -3.28 -3.20 5.27
C ALA A 21 -4.22 -2.39 4.38
N THR A 22 -3.75 -1.22 3.97
CA THR A 22 -4.46 -0.36 3.02
C THR A 22 -4.37 -0.93 1.61
N GLU A 23 -5.31 -0.53 0.73
CA GLU A 23 -5.33 -1.01 -0.66
C GLU A 23 -4.03 -0.67 -1.41
N GLU A 24 -3.46 0.51 -1.12
CA GLU A 24 -2.16 0.93 -1.67
C GLU A 24 -1.00 0.02 -1.21
N GLU A 25 -0.98 -0.40 0.05
CA GLU A 25 0.04 -1.34 0.55
C GLU A 25 -0.09 -2.74 -0.04
N ILE A 26 -1.32 -3.20 -0.27
CA ILE A 26 -1.56 -4.50 -0.91
C ILE A 26 -1.12 -4.44 -2.38
N ILE A 27 -1.42 -3.35 -3.08
CA ILE A 27 -0.98 -3.12 -4.46
C ILE A 27 0.55 -3.04 -4.54
N ALA A 28 1.20 -2.27 -3.66
CA ALA A 28 2.65 -2.12 -3.63
C ALA A 28 3.34 -3.47 -3.38
N ARG A 29 2.90 -4.24 -2.38
CA ARG A 29 3.42 -5.58 -2.10
C ARG A 29 3.25 -6.52 -3.29
N ASN A 30 2.08 -6.52 -3.94
CA ASN A 30 1.85 -7.38 -5.10
C ASN A 30 2.71 -6.95 -6.31
N ALA A 31 2.97 -5.66 -6.47
CA ALA A 31 3.87 -5.13 -7.50
C ALA A 31 5.33 -5.49 -7.22
N GLU A 32 5.77 -5.44 -5.97
CA GLU A 32 7.10 -5.90 -5.54
C GLU A 32 7.28 -7.40 -5.81
N VAL A 33 6.30 -8.23 -5.44
CA VAL A 33 6.35 -9.69 -5.69
C VAL A 33 6.28 -10.01 -7.18
N ALA A 34 5.52 -9.24 -7.97
CA ALA A 34 5.51 -9.39 -9.43
C ALA A 34 6.81 -8.91 -10.10
N GLY A 35 7.50 -7.93 -9.51
CA GLY A 35 8.81 -7.46 -9.95
C GLY A 35 9.94 -8.42 -9.56
N SER A 36 9.90 -8.98 -8.34
CA SER A 36 10.89 -9.95 -7.86
C SER A 36 10.77 -11.31 -8.55
N GLY A 37 9.55 -11.74 -8.90
CA GLY A 37 9.31 -12.94 -9.72
C GLY A 37 9.87 -12.86 -11.15
N SER A 38 10.31 -11.68 -11.59
CA SER A 38 11.07 -11.48 -12.84
C SER A 38 12.58 -11.27 -12.61
N SER A 39 13.02 -11.16 -11.35
CA SER A 39 14.41 -10.83 -10.98
C SER A 39 15.21 -12.03 -10.48
N GLU A 40 14.58 -13.17 -10.20
CA GLU A 40 15.26 -14.38 -9.70
C GLU A 40 15.84 -15.26 -10.83
N GLU A 41 15.78 -14.81 -12.08
CA GLU A 41 16.31 -15.47 -13.28
C GLU A 41 17.24 -14.54 -14.07
N LEU A 42 18.15 -13.79 -13.42
CA LEU A 42 19.25 -13.09 -14.10
C LEU A 42 20.46 -12.90 -13.16
N THR A 43 21.35 -13.90 -13.24
CA THR A 43 22.82 -13.81 -13.21
C THR A 43 23.53 -13.09 -12.06
N ASP A 44 24.24 -13.93 -11.32
CA ASP A 44 25.50 -13.71 -10.62
C ASP A 44 26.53 -12.89 -11.43
N GLU A 45 27.42 -12.23 -10.69
CA GLU A 45 28.61 -11.44 -11.08
C GLU A 45 28.46 -9.92 -11.37
N GLU A 46 29.19 -9.18 -10.51
CA GLU A 46 29.85 -7.88 -10.71
C GLU A 46 29.18 -6.58 -10.25
N ALA A 47 29.98 -5.87 -9.45
CA ALA A 47 30.00 -4.43 -9.16
C ALA A 47 29.05 -3.91 -8.06
N GLU A 48 29.50 -4.09 -6.83
CA GLU A 48 29.85 -3.02 -5.88
C GLU A 48 29.43 -1.57 -6.22
N GLU A 49 29.12 -0.85 -5.13
CA GLU A 49 29.03 0.61 -5.05
C GLU A 49 27.71 1.26 -5.52
N SER A 50 26.74 1.36 -4.59
CA SER A 50 25.96 2.59 -4.32
C SER A 50 24.91 2.38 -3.22
N GLN A 51 25.31 2.51 -1.94
CA GLN A 51 24.35 2.69 -0.84
C GLN A 51 24.13 4.18 -0.54
N PRO A 52 22.91 4.72 -0.52
CA PRO A 52 22.64 6.01 0.08
C PRO A 52 22.46 5.85 1.60
N GLN A 53 23.36 6.47 2.34
CA GLN A 53 23.43 6.49 3.80
C GLN A 53 22.15 7.07 4.42
N VAL A 54 21.44 6.27 5.21
CA VAL A 54 20.41 6.75 6.16
C VAL A 54 20.92 6.58 7.59
N LEU A 55 21.12 7.72 8.24
CA LEU A 55 21.57 7.89 9.63
C LEU A 55 20.73 7.06 10.62
N ARG A 56 21.33 6.01 11.22
CA ARG A 56 20.82 5.33 12.42
C ARG A 56 21.63 5.77 13.65
N PRO A 57 21.00 6.05 14.81
CA PRO A 57 21.72 6.44 16.03
C PRO A 57 22.38 5.21 16.71
N PRO A 58 23.49 5.39 17.45
CA PRO A 58 24.34 4.29 17.91
C PRO A 58 23.69 3.53 19.07
N ARG A 59 23.75 2.19 19.00
CA ARG A 59 23.46 1.30 20.14
C ARG A 59 24.76 0.62 20.55
N ARG A 60 24.97 0.64 21.87
CA ARG A 60 26.14 0.17 22.63
C ARG A 60 26.48 -1.30 22.37
N ASP A 61 27.76 -1.57 22.57
CA ASP A 61 28.53 -2.79 22.35
C ASP A 61 28.13 -4.02 23.20
N GLU A 62 28.53 -5.17 22.63
CA GLU A 62 28.87 -6.52 23.18
C GLU A 62 27.79 -7.62 23.35
N PRO A 63 28.16 -8.92 23.20
CA PRO A 63 29.23 -9.51 22.37
C PRO A 63 28.74 -10.68 21.47
N GLU A 64 29.63 -11.04 20.55
CA GLU A 64 29.60 -12.15 19.59
C GLU A 64 29.20 -13.51 20.21
N ASN A 65 28.30 -14.23 19.53
CA ASN A 65 28.26 -15.69 19.53
C ASN A 65 28.34 -16.13 18.07
N ASP A 66 29.53 -16.58 17.70
CA ASP A 66 29.83 -17.40 16.54
C ASP A 66 29.30 -18.81 16.85
N ASP A 67 28.29 -19.27 16.12
CA ASP A 67 27.87 -20.66 16.11
C ASP A 67 27.55 -21.00 14.64
N ASP A 68 28.65 -21.20 13.90
CA ASP A 68 28.73 -21.90 12.64
C ASP A 68 28.76 -23.40 12.94
N ASP A 69 27.63 -24.09 12.75
CA ASP A 69 27.60 -25.53 12.50
C ASP A 69 26.47 -25.85 11.53
N SER A 70 26.81 -25.66 10.25
CA SER A 70 26.09 -26.16 9.09
C SER A 70 26.09 -27.69 9.12
N SER A 71 25.10 -28.29 9.79
CA SER A 71 24.79 -29.71 9.65
C SER A 71 23.91 -29.93 8.41
N GLU A 72 24.58 -30.35 7.33
CA GLU A 72 23.96 -30.88 6.12
C GLU A 72 23.19 -32.17 6.46
N GLU A 73 21.86 -32.06 6.60
CA GLU A 73 20.96 -33.20 6.50
C GLU A 73 19.90 -32.91 5.43
N ASP A 74 20.15 -33.39 4.22
CA ASP A 74 19.08 -34.01 3.43
C ASP A 74 19.68 -35.13 2.58
N SER A 75 19.73 -36.32 3.20
CA SER A 75 19.94 -37.59 2.54
C SER A 75 18.69 -37.92 1.71
N SER A 76 18.56 -37.28 0.54
CA SER A 76 17.63 -37.70 -0.50
C SER A 76 18.21 -38.94 -1.20
N ASP A 77 17.97 -40.09 -0.57
CA ASP A 77 18.21 -41.44 -1.04
C ASP A 77 17.38 -41.71 -2.32
N ASP A 78 17.88 -41.31 -3.50
CA ASP A 78 17.29 -41.70 -4.79
C ASP A 78 17.76 -43.13 -5.16
N SER A 79 17.37 -44.08 -4.32
CA SER A 79 17.60 -45.50 -4.51
C SER A 79 16.30 -46.19 -4.87
N SER A 80 15.80 -46.01 -6.09
CA SER A 80 15.17 -47.11 -6.84
C SER A 80 14.77 -46.70 -8.24
N SER A 81 15.39 -47.38 -9.20
CA SER A 81 14.96 -47.59 -10.57
C SER A 81 13.46 -47.92 -10.63
N SER A 82 12.62 -46.89 -10.71
CA SER A 82 11.19 -47.03 -11.00
C SER A 82 10.96 -46.59 -12.43
N GLU A 83 11.02 -47.53 -13.36
CA GLU A 83 10.74 -47.36 -14.81
C GLU A 83 9.27 -46.98 -15.11
N PHE A 84 8.54 -46.48 -14.11
CA PHE A 84 7.18 -45.98 -14.27
C PHE A 84 7.19 -44.46 -14.22
N GLU A 85 6.81 -43.84 -15.34
CA GLU A 85 6.58 -42.41 -15.40
C GLU A 85 5.43 -42.04 -14.46
N ILE A 86 5.74 -41.47 -13.30
CA ILE A 86 4.74 -40.91 -12.38
C ILE A 86 4.17 -39.65 -13.05
N CYS A 87 3.16 -39.83 -13.88
CA CYS A 87 2.50 -38.76 -14.60
C CYS A 87 1.53 -38.03 -13.67
N ASN A 88 2.02 -37.01 -12.96
CA ASN A 88 1.16 -36.12 -12.17
C ASN A 88 0.36 -35.21 -13.12
N PRO A 89 -0.98 -35.35 -13.24
CA PRO A 89 -1.79 -34.57 -14.16
C PRO A 89 -1.92 -33.09 -13.77
N ASN A 90 -1.45 -32.71 -12.58
CA ASN A 90 -1.32 -31.32 -12.13
C ASN A 90 0.09 -30.73 -12.37
N ARG A 91 1.04 -31.52 -12.91
CA ARG A 91 2.41 -31.05 -13.24
C ARG A 91 2.42 -30.05 -14.40
N SER A 92 1.51 -30.22 -15.36
CA SER A 92 1.34 -29.29 -16.47
C SER A 92 0.14 -28.38 -16.22
N ALA A 93 0.37 -27.08 -16.06
CA ALA A 93 -0.71 -26.10 -16.00
C ALA A 93 -1.50 -26.09 -17.32
N ARG A 94 -2.79 -26.44 -17.27
CA ARG A 94 -3.65 -26.38 -18.47
C ARG A 94 -3.96 -24.91 -18.76
N PRO A 95 -3.84 -24.45 -20.03
CA PRO A 95 -4.24 -23.10 -20.38
C PRO A 95 -5.76 -22.99 -20.25
N ILE A 96 -6.22 -22.15 -19.32
CA ILE A 96 -7.64 -21.81 -19.21
C ILE A 96 -7.97 -20.88 -20.39
N GLU A 97 -8.79 -21.35 -21.33
CA GLU A 97 -9.25 -20.54 -22.45
C GLU A 97 -10.13 -19.39 -21.93
N LYS A 98 -9.61 -18.16 -21.95
CA LYS A 98 -10.31 -16.93 -21.54
C LYS A 98 -11.25 -16.41 -22.63
N THR A 99 -12.10 -17.26 -23.19
CA THR A 99 -12.94 -16.93 -24.35
C THR A 99 -14.44 -16.81 -24.03
N GLY A 100 -14.81 -16.73 -22.75
CA GLY A 100 -16.18 -16.42 -22.32
C GLY A 100 -16.27 -14.99 -21.80
N VAL A 101 -17.36 -14.29 -22.14
CA VAL A 101 -17.83 -13.11 -21.39
C VAL A 101 -17.82 -13.50 -19.91
N VAL A 102 -16.80 -13.07 -19.17
CA VAL A 102 -16.68 -13.40 -17.75
C VAL A 102 -17.80 -12.66 -17.07
N GLU A 103 -18.86 -13.39 -16.73
CA GLU A 103 -19.94 -12.86 -15.93
C GLU A 103 -19.37 -12.53 -14.56
N LEU A 104 -19.00 -11.26 -14.38
CA LEU A 104 -18.48 -10.75 -13.12
C LEU A 104 -19.39 -11.22 -11.98
N SER A 105 -18.76 -11.74 -10.94
CA SER A 105 -19.46 -12.17 -9.74
C SER A 105 -20.31 -11.01 -9.21
N ARG A 106 -21.44 -11.32 -8.57
CA ARG A 106 -22.33 -10.29 -7.99
C ARG A 106 -21.55 -9.27 -7.15
N ARG A 107 -20.55 -9.75 -6.40
CA ARG A 107 -19.65 -8.93 -5.59
C ARG A 107 -18.82 -7.97 -6.44
N GLU A 108 -18.24 -8.46 -7.53
CA GLU A 108 -17.42 -7.66 -8.44
C GLU A 108 -18.25 -6.58 -9.17
N ARG A 109 -19.51 -6.88 -9.51
CA ARG A 109 -20.42 -5.90 -10.09
C ARG A 109 -20.74 -4.76 -9.13
N GLU A 110 -21.05 -5.09 -7.87
CA GLU A 110 -21.34 -4.08 -6.84
C GLU A 110 -20.10 -3.23 -6.54
N GLU A 111 -18.91 -3.83 -6.54
CA GLU A 111 -17.64 -3.12 -6.32
C GLU A 111 -17.30 -2.17 -7.48
N LEU A 112 -17.48 -2.59 -8.73
CA LEU A 112 -17.32 -1.71 -9.90
C LEU A 112 -18.35 -0.56 -9.89
N GLN A 113 -19.60 -0.83 -9.50
CA GLN A 113 -20.60 0.23 -9.39
C GLN A 113 -20.22 1.25 -8.31
N ARG A 114 -19.72 0.78 -7.17
CA ARG A 114 -19.22 1.65 -6.11
C ARG A 114 -18.05 2.52 -6.61
N GLN A 115 -17.06 1.92 -7.25
CA GLN A 115 -15.93 2.65 -7.82
C GLN A 115 -16.38 3.67 -8.88
N ASN A 116 -17.30 3.29 -9.76
CA ASN A 116 -17.85 4.18 -10.76
C ASN A 116 -18.62 5.35 -10.13
N PHE A 117 -19.42 5.10 -9.10
CA PHE A 117 -20.12 6.15 -8.36
C PHE A 117 -19.15 7.10 -7.67
N GLU A 118 -18.11 6.58 -7.02
CA GLU A 118 -17.08 7.41 -6.38
C GLU A 118 -16.35 8.29 -7.40
N ARG A 119 -15.94 7.73 -8.55
CA ARG A 119 -15.34 8.50 -9.65
C ARG A 119 -16.29 9.55 -10.20
N GLN A 120 -17.55 9.22 -10.42
CA GLN A 120 -18.56 10.18 -10.88
C GLN A 120 -18.80 11.29 -9.85
N LYS A 121 -18.86 10.95 -8.57
CA LYS A 121 -18.99 11.95 -7.49
C LYS A 121 -17.79 12.88 -7.46
N MET A 122 -16.57 12.35 -7.58
CA MET A 122 -15.35 13.17 -7.63
C MET A 122 -15.31 14.08 -8.85
N THR A 123 -15.70 13.58 -10.03
CA THR A 123 -15.79 14.41 -11.23
C THR A 123 -16.86 15.50 -11.12
N LEU A 124 -18.04 15.20 -10.55
CA LEU A 124 -19.08 16.20 -10.29
C LEU A 124 -18.66 17.25 -9.25
N MET A 125 -17.87 16.86 -8.25
CA MET A 125 -17.29 17.78 -7.26
C MET A 125 -16.28 18.71 -7.92
N ALA A 126 -15.37 18.18 -8.74
CA ALA A 126 -14.40 18.96 -9.51
C ALA A 126 -15.09 19.92 -10.49
N GLN A 127 -16.19 19.50 -11.12
CA GLN A 127 -17.03 20.35 -11.97
C GLN A 127 -17.82 21.41 -11.20
N GLY A 128 -17.83 21.37 -9.86
CA GLY A 128 -18.62 22.29 -9.05
C GLY A 128 -20.13 22.07 -9.18
N LYS A 129 -20.57 20.86 -9.54
CA LYS A 129 -22.02 20.54 -9.68
C LYS A 129 -22.63 20.05 -8.36
N LEU A 130 -21.83 19.48 -7.47
CA LEU A 130 -22.27 19.08 -6.14
C LEU A 130 -22.56 20.33 -5.28
N LYS A 131 -23.66 20.33 -4.50
CA LYS A 131 -24.07 21.48 -3.67
C LYS A 131 -22.95 21.99 -2.75
N SER A 132 -22.13 21.10 -2.19
CA SER A 132 -21.00 21.51 -1.35
C SER A 132 -19.91 22.22 -2.17
N ALA A 133 -19.54 21.67 -3.33
CA ALA A 133 -18.56 22.30 -4.21
C ALA A 133 -19.07 23.66 -4.75
N GLN A 134 -20.36 23.78 -5.02
CA GLN A 134 -20.98 25.07 -5.37
C GLN A 134 -20.83 26.11 -4.25
N ALA A 135 -21.08 25.71 -3.00
CA ALA A 135 -20.92 26.59 -1.85
C ALA A 135 -19.45 27.03 -1.69
N ASP A 136 -18.51 26.11 -1.85
CA ASP A 136 -17.08 26.43 -1.76
C ASP A 136 -16.63 27.38 -2.89
N LEU A 137 -17.10 27.16 -4.12
CA LEU A 137 -16.84 28.07 -5.24
C LEU A 137 -17.46 29.45 -5.02
N ALA A 138 -18.70 29.51 -4.51
CA ALA A 138 -19.36 30.76 -4.18
C ALA A 138 -18.58 31.54 -3.11
N ARG A 139 -18.11 30.86 -2.07
CA ARG A 139 -17.26 31.45 -1.04
C ARG A 139 -15.95 32.00 -1.61
N LEU A 140 -15.30 31.26 -2.50
CA LEU A 140 -14.07 31.74 -3.17
C LEU A 140 -14.35 32.96 -4.06
N ALA A 141 -15.49 33.00 -4.76
CA ALA A 141 -15.90 34.14 -5.57
C ALA A 141 -16.14 35.40 -4.70
N GLU A 142 -16.77 35.27 -3.54
CA GLU A 142 -16.94 36.37 -2.59
C GLU A 142 -15.60 36.93 -2.11
N ILE A 143 -14.66 36.06 -1.73
CA ILE A 143 -13.31 36.48 -1.31
C ILE A 143 -12.60 37.21 -2.45
N ARG A 144 -12.71 36.72 -3.69
CA ARG A 144 -12.13 37.38 -4.86
C ARG A 144 -12.71 38.78 -5.06
N LYS A 145 -14.04 38.94 -4.96
CA LYS A 145 -14.73 40.23 -5.05
C LYS A 145 -14.29 41.20 -3.94
N GLN A 146 -14.15 40.70 -2.70
CA GLN A 146 -13.68 41.52 -1.59
C GLN A 146 -12.24 42.01 -1.79
N ARG A 147 -11.36 41.13 -2.31
CA ARG A 147 -9.98 41.50 -2.62
C ARG A 147 -9.91 42.54 -3.73
N GLU A 148 -10.66 42.35 -4.80
CA GLU A 148 -10.73 43.31 -5.91
C GLU A 148 -11.25 44.67 -5.45
N ALA A 149 -12.36 44.69 -4.69
CA ALA A 149 -12.92 45.93 -4.13
C ALA A 149 -11.93 46.63 -3.19
N ALA A 150 -11.18 45.87 -2.37
CA ALA A 150 -10.16 46.43 -1.50
C ALA A 150 -8.96 47.00 -2.29
N MET A 151 -8.52 46.33 -3.35
CA MET A 151 -7.47 46.84 -4.25
C MET A 151 -7.93 48.09 -5.00
N ALA A 152 -9.16 48.10 -5.52
CA ALA A 152 -9.74 49.27 -6.17
C ALA A 152 -9.81 50.48 -5.21
N ARG A 153 -10.32 50.29 -4.00
CA ARG A 153 -10.34 51.33 -2.95
C ARG A 153 -8.93 51.84 -2.61
N LYS A 154 -7.93 50.97 -2.54
CA LYS A 154 -6.53 51.38 -2.31
C LYS A 154 -5.98 52.20 -3.48
N MET A 155 -6.24 51.80 -4.72
CA MET A 155 -5.82 52.53 -5.91
C MET A 155 -6.46 53.92 -5.99
N GLU A 156 -7.76 54.02 -5.71
CA GLU A 156 -8.48 55.29 -5.64
C GLU A 156 -7.86 56.23 -4.60
N GLN A 157 -7.62 55.74 -3.37
CA GLN A 157 -6.98 56.53 -2.31
C GLN A 157 -5.58 57.01 -2.70
N MET A 158 -4.77 56.17 -3.36
CA MET A 158 -3.44 56.57 -3.84
C MET A 158 -3.53 57.62 -4.95
N SER A 159 -4.50 57.51 -5.86
CA SER A 159 -4.70 58.46 -6.95
C SER A 159 -5.20 59.84 -6.49
N LEU A 160 -5.99 59.88 -5.41
CA LEU A 160 -6.45 61.11 -4.78
C LEU A 160 -5.31 61.81 -4.05
N LYS A 161 -4.50 61.04 -3.30
CA LYS A 161 -3.37 61.56 -2.52
C LYS A 161 -2.20 62.08 -3.37
N GLY A 162 -2.08 61.65 -4.63
CA GLY A 162 -1.06 62.13 -5.57
C GLY A 162 -1.47 63.36 -6.40
N LYS A 163 -2.68 63.91 -6.19
CA LYS A 163 -3.19 65.10 -6.88
C LYS A 163 -3.15 66.38 -6.02
N ASP A 164 -2.72 66.26 -4.76
CA ASP A 164 -2.40 67.36 -3.84
C ASP A 164 -0.88 67.57 -3.76
#